data_AF-A0A4R6GCP1-F1
#
_entry.id   AF-A0A4R6GCP1-F1
#
_cell.length_a   1.000
_cell.length_b   1.000
_cell.length_c   1.000
_cell.angle_alpha   90.00
_cell.angle_beta   90.00
_cell.angle_gamma   90.00
#
_symmetry.space_group_name_H-M   'P 1'
#
loop_
_entity.id
_entity.type
_entity.pdbx_description
1 polymer ?
#
loop_
_entity_poly.entity_id
_entity_poly.type
_entity_poly.pdbx_seq_one_letter_code
_entity_poly.pdbx_strand_id
1 'polypeptide(L)'
;MEIPDGVQCIWGDFSTASDQVQIFGWAPISEDLAESAESELVGQGWRREDSPEGVYVTENPDTAVSVDEEGYGLTYLFGDGWVKYADTKQGILLVEWPQS
;
A
#
# COMPACT_ATOMS: atom_id res chain seq x y z
N MET A 1 5.02 -10.45 2.61
CA MET A 1 4.15 -11.19 3.54
C MET A 1 2.84 -11.45 2.82
N GLU A 2 2.34 -12.68 2.84
CA GLU A 2 0.99 -12.98 2.33
C GLU A 2 0.00 -12.90 3.49
N ILE A 3 -1.13 -12.23 3.30
CA ILE A 3 -2.19 -12.11 4.30
C ILE A 3 -3.38 -12.96 3.83
N PRO A 4 -3.85 -13.93 4.63
CA PRO A 4 -5.02 -14.74 4.29
C PRO A 4 -6.24 -13.88 3.95
N ASP A 5 -7.06 -14.35 3.01
CA ASP A 5 -8.24 -13.64 2.50
C ASP A 5 -7.96 -12.27 1.85
N GLY A 6 -6.68 -11.95 1.63
CA GLY A 6 -6.26 -10.79 0.87
C GLY A 6 -6.53 -10.95 -0.62
N VAL A 7 -6.79 -9.82 -1.27
CA VAL A 7 -6.94 -9.71 -2.71
C VAL A 7 -5.97 -8.66 -3.22
N GLN A 8 -5.23 -9.00 -4.26
CA GLN A 8 -4.39 -8.06 -4.99
C GLN A 8 -4.67 -8.20 -6.48
N CYS A 9 -4.91 -7.06 -7.12
CA CYS A 9 -5.11 -6.96 -8.55
C CYS A 9 -4.00 -6.11 -9.14
N ILE A 10 -3.41 -6.61 -10.23
CA ILE A 10 -2.33 -5.95 -10.95
C ILE A 10 -2.73 -5.88 -12.41
N TRP A 11 -2.69 -4.68 -12.98
CA TRP A 11 -2.97 -4.44 -14.39
C TRP A 11 -1.77 -3.75 -15.05
N GLY A 12 -1.37 -4.24 -16.22
CA GLY A 12 -0.30 -3.62 -16.99
C GLY A 12 0.02 -4.41 -18.26
N ASP A 13 0.92 -3.86 -19.07
CA ASP A 13 1.50 -4.60 -20.19
C ASP A 13 2.70 -5.43 -19.72
N PHE A 14 2.47 -6.72 -19.50
CA PHE A 14 3.51 -7.66 -19.10
C PHE A 14 4.39 -8.14 -20.26
N SER A 15 4.08 -7.76 -21.50
CA SER A 15 4.89 -8.12 -22.67
C SER A 15 6.07 -7.17 -22.90
N THR A 16 6.02 -5.98 -22.30
CA THR A 16 7.10 -5.00 -22.28
C THR A 16 7.66 -4.92 -20.87
N ALA A 17 8.99 -4.90 -20.72
CA ALA A 17 9.60 -4.58 -19.43
C ALA A 17 9.35 -3.10 -19.12
N SER A 18 8.24 -2.82 -18.44
CA SER A 18 7.76 -1.50 -18.07
C SER A 18 7.33 -1.53 -16.61
N ASP A 19 7.67 -0.48 -15.88
CA ASP A 19 7.25 -0.29 -14.48
C ASP A 19 5.86 0.38 -14.41
N GLN A 20 5.18 0.53 -15.56
CA GLN A 20 3.83 1.11 -15.66
C GLN A 20 2.77 0.03 -15.41
N VAL A 21 2.62 -0.35 -14.14
CA VAL A 21 1.55 -1.21 -13.66
C VAL A 21 0.66 -0.44 -12.70
N GLN A 22 -0.64 -0.74 -12.71
CA GLN A 22 -1.56 -0.30 -11.67
C GLN A 22 -1.74 -1.45 -10.69
N ILE A 23 -1.61 -1.15 -9.40
CA ILE A 23 -1.66 -2.15 -8.34
C ILE A 23 -2.67 -1.70 -7.32
N PHE A 24 -3.60 -2.58 -6.98
CA PHE A 24 -4.58 -2.35 -5.94
C PHE A 24 -4.69 -3.61 -5.07
N GLY A 25 -4.66 -3.43 -3.76
CA GLY A 25 -4.73 -4.55 -2.82
C GLY A 25 -5.53 -4.19 -1.58
N TRP A 26 -6.20 -5.19 -1.04
CA TRP A 26 -6.89 -5.13 0.24
C TRP A 26 -6.70 -6.46 0.96
N ALA A 27 -6.57 -6.42 2.28
CA ALA A 27 -6.61 -7.62 3.10
C ALA A 27 -7.16 -7.33 4.51
N PRO A 28 -7.79 -8.32 5.17
CA PRO A 28 -8.06 -8.22 6.60
C PRO A 28 -6.75 -8.41 7.36
N ILE A 29 -6.47 -7.58 8.36
CA ILE A 29 -5.23 -7.65 9.13
C ILE A 29 -5.52 -7.47 10.62
N SER A 30 -4.87 -8.24 11.48
CA SER A 30 -4.97 -8.04 12.94
C SER A 30 -4.08 -6.87 13.37
N GLU A 31 -4.43 -6.23 14.50
CA GLU A 31 -3.64 -5.13 15.09
C GLU A 31 -2.16 -5.52 15.27
N ASP A 32 -1.88 -6.66 15.91
CA ASP A 32 -0.50 -7.16 16.11
C ASP A 32 0.30 -7.31 14.80
N LEU A 33 -0.39 -7.71 13.72
CA LEU A 33 0.24 -7.92 12.42
C LEU A 33 0.43 -6.61 11.67
N ALA A 34 -0.50 -5.67 11.81
CA ALA A 34 -0.38 -4.30 11.30
C ALA A 34 0.81 -3.59 11.94
N GLU A 35 0.91 -3.58 13.28
CA GLU A 35 2.04 -2.97 14.00
C GLU A 35 3.38 -3.58 13.58
N SER A 36 3.43 -4.91 13.44
CA SER A 36 4.63 -5.61 12.98
C SER A 36 5.00 -5.20 11.55
N ALA A 37 4.03 -5.15 10.63
CA ALA A 37 4.25 -4.75 9.24
C ALA A 37 4.68 -3.28 9.11
N GLU A 38 4.03 -2.37 9.84
CA GLU A 38 4.42 -0.96 9.93
C GLU A 38 5.88 -0.82 10.39
N SER A 39 6.25 -1.52 11.47
CA SER A 39 7.61 -1.48 12.02
C SER A 39 8.64 -2.02 11.03
N GLU A 40 8.34 -3.14 10.36
CA GLU A 40 9.22 -3.73 9.35
C GLU A 40 9.42 -2.82 8.14
N LEU A 41 8.34 -2.19 7.63
CA LEU A 41 8.41 -1.27 6.49
C LEU A 41 9.22 -0.02 6.84
N VAL A 42 8.96 0.59 8.00
CA VAL A 42 9.73 1.74 8.49
C VAL A 42 11.20 1.36 8.70
N GLY A 43 11.47 0.16 9.23
CA GLY A 43 12.83 -0.38 9.35
C GLY A 43 13.55 -0.56 8.02
N GLN A 44 12.81 -0.75 6.92
CA GLN A 44 13.30 -0.79 5.54
C GLN A 44 13.43 0.59 4.90
N GLY A 45 13.15 1.67 5.65
CA GLY A 45 13.27 3.05 5.19
C GLY A 45 12.00 3.65 4.60
N TRP A 46 10.86 2.97 4.68
CA TRP A 46 9.57 3.53 4.26
C TRP A 46 9.15 4.67 5.19
N ARG A 47 8.41 5.64 4.65
CA ARG A 47 7.91 6.79 5.39
C ARG A 47 6.54 6.48 5.98
N ARG A 48 6.40 6.64 7.30
CA ARG A 48 5.14 6.55 8.04
C ARG A 48 4.49 7.92 8.20
N GLU A 49 3.17 7.97 8.06
CA GLU A 49 2.34 9.16 8.28
C GLU A 49 1.05 8.76 9.01
N ASP A 50 0.85 9.30 10.22
CA ASP A 50 -0.38 9.15 10.97
C ASP A 50 -1.47 10.08 10.42
N SER A 51 -2.69 9.55 10.26
CA SER A 51 -3.85 10.30 9.74
C SER A 51 -5.14 9.89 10.47
N PRO A 52 -6.22 10.68 10.37
CA PRO A 52 -7.53 10.26 10.89
C PRO A 52 -8.08 8.98 10.26
N GLU A 53 -7.68 8.66 9.03
CA GLU A 53 -8.12 7.47 8.28
C GLU A 53 -7.35 6.19 8.66
N GLY A 54 -6.23 6.34 9.37
CA GLY A 54 -5.30 5.26 9.71
C GLY A 54 -3.84 5.66 9.55
N VAL A 55 -2.97 4.68 9.38
CA VAL A 55 -1.52 4.90 9.21
C VAL A 55 -1.14 4.65 7.76
N TYR A 56 -0.64 5.68 7.09
CA TYR A 56 -0.03 5.53 5.77
C TYR A 56 1.43 5.11 5.93
N VAL A 57 1.87 4.14 5.13
CA VAL A 57 3.28 3.77 5.00
C VAL A 57 3.63 3.73 3.52
N THR A 58 4.49 4.63 3.06
CA THR A 58 4.81 4.82 1.64
C THR A 58 6.31 4.66 1.38
N GLU A 59 6.68 4.25 0.17
CA GLU A 59 8.08 4.19 -0.24
C GLU A 59 8.81 5.52 -0.02
N ASN A 60 10.10 5.44 0.26
CA ASN A 60 10.93 6.62 0.33
C ASN A 60 11.09 7.22 -1.08
N PRO A 61 10.72 8.49 -1.30
CA PRO A 61 10.81 9.12 -2.61
C PRO A 61 12.24 9.19 -3.17
N ASP A 62 13.27 9.17 -2.32
CA ASP A 62 14.66 9.16 -2.74
C ASP A 62 15.11 7.82 -3.34
N THR A 63 14.36 6.75 -3.10
CA THR A 63 14.68 5.37 -3.56
C THR A 63 13.60 4.73 -4.40
N ALA A 64 12.39 5.30 -4.42
CA ALA A 64 11.26 4.79 -5.18
C ALA A 64 11.53 4.85 -6.69
N VAL A 65 11.07 3.82 -7.41
CA VAL A 65 11.16 3.76 -8.88
C VAL A 65 10.26 4.81 -9.52
N SER A 66 9.10 5.07 -8.91
CA SER A 66 8.14 6.08 -9.33
C SER A 66 7.46 6.69 -8.11
N VAL A 67 7.13 7.97 -8.20
CA VAL A 67 6.32 8.69 -7.22
C VAL A 67 5.28 9.55 -7.93
N ASP A 68 4.15 9.79 -7.27
CA ASP A 68 3.15 10.76 -7.70
C ASP A 68 3.61 12.21 -7.47
N GLU A 69 2.74 13.17 -7.82
CA GLU A 69 3.02 14.62 -7.67
C GLU A 69 3.25 15.05 -6.20
N GLU A 70 2.76 14.26 -5.25
CA GLU A 70 2.89 14.52 -3.81
C GLU A 70 4.09 13.77 -3.18
N GLY A 71 4.86 13.03 -4.00
CA GLY A 71 6.03 12.28 -3.58
C GLY A 71 5.72 10.92 -2.95
N TYR A 72 4.55 10.33 -3.23
CA TYR A 72 4.18 8.99 -2.80
C TYR A 72 4.45 7.97 -3.90
N GLY A 73 5.18 6.91 -3.55
CA GLY A 73 5.30 5.72 -4.39
C GLY A 73 4.25 4.68 -4.00
N LEU A 74 4.67 3.40 -4.00
CA LEU A 74 3.85 2.33 -3.45
C LEU A 74 3.48 2.66 -2.01
N THR A 75 2.19 2.54 -1.69
CA THR A 75 1.64 3.05 -0.44
C THR A 75 0.71 2.02 0.18
N TYR A 76 0.87 1.79 1.48
CA TYR A 76 -0.06 1.09 2.33
C TYR A 76 -0.88 2.08 3.14
N LEU A 77 -2.13 1.72 3.46
CA LEU A 77 -2.94 2.35 4.50
C LEU A 77 -3.42 1.27 5.45
N PHE A 78 -2.95 1.30 6.68
CA PHE A 78 -3.40 0.42 7.76
C PHE A 78 -4.54 1.09 8.52
N GLY A 79 -5.67 0.40 8.64
CA GLY A 79 -6.83 0.85 9.41
C GLY A 79 -7.29 -0.22 10.40
N ASP A 80 -8.46 -0.01 11.00
CA ASP A 80 -9.01 -0.92 12.00
C ASP A 80 -9.45 -2.26 11.36
N GLY A 81 -8.59 -3.28 11.47
CA GLY A 81 -8.85 -4.64 10.99
C GLY A 81 -8.58 -4.87 9.51
N TRP A 82 -8.02 -3.89 8.79
CA TRP A 82 -7.74 -3.99 7.35
C TRP A 82 -6.48 -3.23 6.93
N VAL A 83 -5.93 -3.63 5.80
CA VAL A 83 -4.88 -2.90 5.09
C VAL A 83 -5.28 -2.72 3.63
N LYS A 84 -5.03 -1.51 3.10
CA LYS A 84 -5.11 -1.20 1.67
C LYS A 84 -3.70 -1.00 1.13
N TYR A 85 -3.54 -1.28 -0.16
CA TYR A 85 -2.28 -1.11 -0.87
C TYR A 85 -2.56 -0.58 -2.27
N ALA A 86 -1.79 0.42 -2.70
CA ALA A 86 -1.88 0.96 -4.05
C ALA A 86 -0.54 1.49 -4.55
N ASP A 87 -0.40 1.61 -5.87
CA ASP A 87 0.75 2.21 -6.55
C ASP A 87 0.86 3.73 -6.38
N THR A 88 -0.19 4.39 -5.89
CA THR A 88 -0.23 5.83 -5.56
C THR A 88 -1.08 6.08 -4.31
N LYS A 89 -0.90 7.23 -3.63
CA LYS A 89 -1.74 7.58 -2.48
C LYS A 89 -3.21 7.74 -2.87
N GLN A 90 -3.48 8.37 -4.02
CA GLN A 90 -4.85 8.59 -4.50
C GLN A 90 -5.52 7.26 -4.90
N GLY A 91 -4.74 6.27 -5.35
CA GLY A 91 -5.23 4.91 -5.63
C GLY A 91 -5.83 4.21 -4.42
N ILE A 92 -5.36 4.51 -3.19
CA ILE A 92 -5.93 3.95 -1.95
C ILE A 92 -7.42 4.27 -1.80
N LEU A 93 -7.86 5.44 -2.29
CA LEU A 93 -9.26 5.86 -2.24
C LEU A 93 -10.18 4.96 -3.08
N LEU A 94 -9.62 4.27 -4.07
CA LEU A 94 -10.36 3.37 -4.96
C LEU A 94 -10.48 1.94 -4.37
N VAL A 95 -9.71 1.63 -3.34
CA VAL A 95 -9.75 0.32 -2.68
C VAL A 95 -10.86 0.31 -1.64
N GLU A 96 -12.03 -0.22 -2.02
CA GLU A 96 -13.18 -0.37 -1.14
C GLU A 96 -13.56 -1.86 -0.98
N TRP A 97 -13.34 -2.42 0.22
CA TRP A 97 -13.70 -3.81 0.53
C TRP A 97 -13.83 -4.04 2.05
N PRO A 98 -14.69 -4.96 2.53
CA PRO A 98 -15.69 -5.70 1.76
C PRO A 98 -16.76 -4.76 1.17
N GLN A 99 -17.28 -5.11 0.00
CA GLN A 99 -18.41 -4.37 -0.59
C GLN A 99 -19.59 -4.37 0.40
N SER A 100 -20.19 -3.20 0.60
CA SER A 100 -21.37 -3.02 1.47
C SER A 100 -22.65 -3.58 0.85
#